data_AF-A0A523TYI3-F1
#
_entry.id   AF-A0A523TYI3-F1
#
_cell.length_a   1.000
_cell.length_b   1.000
_cell.length_c   1.000
_cell.angle_alpha   90.00
_cell.angle_beta   90.00
_cell.angle_gamma   90.00
#
_symmetry.space_group_name_H-M   'P 1'
#
loop_
_entity.id
_entity.type
_entity.pdbx_description
1 polymer ?
#
loop_
_entity_poly.entity_id
_entity_poly.type
_entity_poly.pdbx_seq_one_letter_code
_entity_poly.pdbx_strand_id
1 'polypeptide(L)'
;MKRITILFLILPVLIAGCSKKKKSNNYVYLPPSPSMGPLSAPKVFDPKMGGGVTADISYRVNPLGTTFDVTLTVVDDATSIEVRRLLDAVSTPGGTTRVEVWDGKNDSGDFVDPGTYKIVLNAVNAPSYDIWEETYIFIVRLGIVGIQFVDNGLGGTEYQMMYHIRNTSKYTYYAIPDNQPEWSIGPNSGEVADLDVNDGQPRALPPLWPNLNSPPQDASDPSGVEDDCYNHPICYRRASVPKFILTLGTDAASDVTPGTAVGCGYPVAGLPIRIISLGDTPEVPGANEDIAPAGTMTFVSNGSLPNGLYKTTISPTFRFEYNDGGTWCPIPGQIVTAHTIYTIHDTPALTTSPSPTPPYLPWVRVVDMVVGWVNSNAAAGQIDSIVTNQTNTFFGLLYDTATGAPGYTTPSFVFEMSNFIDDYDTSSFGRINCSDCACLVSTFANTVGINHQLQRLGISNPIPLNWMIPIGWDWQIPFGGDFSFHCVVTRDNGDTVSDACCTLDTDGDNGPGSSATVHTPVLPVDMDYATYSSLLSPSPGSWGTYDFGRCGQH
;
A
#
# COMPACT_ATOMS: atom_id res chain seq x y z
N MET A 1 20.93 -27.14 -57.07
CA MET A 1 21.75 -28.05 -56.24
C MET A 1 21.01 -29.37 -56.09
N LYS A 2 21.75 -30.47 -56.25
CA LYS A 2 21.27 -31.83 -56.49
C LYS A 2 20.62 -32.44 -55.23
N ARG A 3 19.41 -33.02 -55.37
CA ARG A 3 18.95 -34.12 -54.52
C ARG A 3 18.97 -35.40 -55.36
N ILE A 4 19.75 -36.37 -54.90
CA ILE A 4 19.92 -37.70 -55.49
C ILE A 4 18.80 -38.57 -54.93
N THR A 5 17.93 -39.06 -55.80
CA THR A 5 16.92 -40.08 -55.49
C THR A 5 17.52 -41.44 -55.85
N ILE A 6 17.79 -42.27 -54.83
CA ILE A 6 18.24 -43.66 -55.02
C ILE A 6 16.99 -44.54 -55.16
N LEU A 7 16.81 -45.08 -56.36
CA LEU A 7 15.77 -46.06 -56.71
C LEU A 7 16.35 -47.47 -56.49
N PHE A 8 15.91 -48.18 -55.44
CA PHE A 8 16.24 -49.60 -55.27
C PHE A 8 15.24 -50.45 -56.06
N LEU A 9 15.74 -51.06 -57.14
CA LEU A 9 15.09 -52.15 -57.87
C LEU A 9 15.27 -53.44 -57.06
N ILE A 10 14.18 -54.06 -56.60
CA ILE A 10 14.22 -55.41 -56.00
C ILE A 10 13.51 -56.38 -56.96
N LEU A 11 14.29 -57.35 -57.41
CA LEU A 11 13.92 -58.50 -58.23
C LEU A 11 12.94 -59.43 -57.47
N PRO A 12 11.87 -59.95 -58.08
CA PRO A 12 11.09 -61.02 -57.45
C PRO A 12 11.76 -62.37 -57.71
N VAL A 13 12.27 -63.00 -56.65
CA VAL A 13 12.67 -64.41 -56.64
C VAL A 13 11.42 -65.26 -56.42
N LEU A 14 11.04 -66.03 -57.44
CA LEU A 14 10.04 -67.08 -57.36
C LEU A 14 10.59 -68.27 -56.54
N ILE A 15 10.23 -68.34 -55.26
CA ILE A 15 10.42 -69.55 -54.43
C ILE A 15 9.08 -70.29 -54.36
N ALA A 16 9.00 -71.44 -55.03
CA ALA A 16 7.92 -72.41 -54.86
C ALA A 16 8.01 -73.04 -53.47
N GLY A 17 7.32 -72.44 -52.50
CA GLY A 17 7.23 -72.90 -51.12
C GLY A 17 5.97 -73.73 -50.89
N CYS A 18 6.18 -74.98 -50.48
CA CYS A 18 5.20 -75.98 -50.08
C CYS A 18 4.11 -75.42 -49.14
N SER A 19 2.84 -75.46 -49.57
CA SER A 19 1.66 -75.02 -48.80
C SER A 19 1.41 -75.96 -47.60
N LYS A 20 2.08 -75.72 -46.48
CA LYS A 20 1.60 -76.14 -45.17
C LYS A 20 0.39 -75.28 -44.82
N LYS A 21 -0.78 -75.90 -44.61
CA LYS A 21 -1.99 -75.23 -44.07
C LYS A 21 -1.59 -74.36 -42.87
N LYS A 22 -1.58 -73.02 -43.04
CA LYS A 22 -1.45 -72.08 -41.93
C LYS A 22 -2.62 -72.37 -40.99
N LYS A 23 -2.33 -72.88 -39.78
CA LYS A 23 -3.27 -72.72 -38.67
C LYS A 23 -3.51 -71.22 -38.57
N SER A 24 -4.72 -70.76 -38.88
CA SER A 24 -5.13 -69.42 -38.52
C SER A 24 -5.03 -69.34 -37.00
N ASN A 25 -4.00 -68.67 -36.49
CA ASN A 25 -3.99 -68.26 -35.10
C ASN A 25 -5.16 -67.26 -34.98
N ASN A 26 -6.33 -67.77 -34.60
CA ASN A 26 -7.41 -66.95 -34.09
C ASN A 26 -6.90 -66.35 -32.77
N TYR A 27 -6.17 -65.24 -32.87
CA TYR A 27 -5.97 -64.38 -31.73
C TYR A 27 -7.35 -63.83 -31.38
N VAL A 28 -7.96 -64.39 -30.35
CA VAL A 28 -9.12 -63.78 -29.70
C VAL A 28 -8.58 -62.50 -29.08
N TYR A 29 -8.86 -61.36 -29.72
CA TYR A 29 -8.54 -60.06 -29.16
C TYR A 29 -9.50 -59.86 -27.99
N LEU A 30 -9.01 -60.12 -26.78
CA LEU A 30 -9.74 -59.71 -25.58
C LEU A 30 -9.63 -58.18 -25.52
N PRO A 31 -10.76 -57.44 -25.48
CA PRO A 31 -10.70 -56.01 -25.30
C PRO A 31 -9.94 -55.69 -23.99
N PRO A 32 -9.23 -54.54 -23.92
CA PRO A 32 -8.55 -54.14 -22.70
C PRO A 32 -9.57 -54.08 -21.56
N SER A 33 -9.21 -54.60 -20.38
CA SER A 33 -10.03 -54.45 -19.19
C SER A 33 -10.25 -52.97 -18.88
N PRO A 34 -11.45 -52.57 -18.44
CA PRO A 34 -11.67 -51.23 -17.93
C PRO A 34 -10.67 -50.86 -16.84
N SER A 35 -10.20 -49.62 -16.89
CA SER A 35 -9.26 -49.08 -15.92
C SER A 35 -9.41 -47.57 -15.79
N MET A 36 -8.97 -47.05 -14.65
CA MET A 36 -8.90 -45.61 -14.42
C MET A 36 -7.49 -45.11 -14.77
N GLY A 37 -7.42 -43.98 -15.45
CA GLY A 37 -6.22 -43.16 -15.47
C GLY A 37 -6.08 -42.41 -14.14
N PRO A 38 -5.00 -41.64 -13.96
CA PRO A 38 -4.80 -40.90 -12.73
C PRO A 38 -5.93 -39.89 -12.52
N LEU A 39 -6.54 -39.96 -11.34
CA LEU A 39 -7.37 -38.88 -10.80
C LEU A 39 -6.44 -37.85 -10.16
N SER A 40 -6.56 -36.59 -10.55
CA SER A 40 -5.69 -35.51 -10.10
C SER A 40 -6.52 -34.29 -9.72
N ALA A 41 -6.15 -33.68 -8.60
CA ALA A 41 -6.69 -32.42 -8.10
C ALA A 41 -5.54 -31.62 -7.44
N PRO A 42 -5.67 -30.30 -7.23
CA PRO A 42 -4.79 -29.58 -6.32
C PRO A 42 -4.80 -30.25 -4.95
N LYS A 43 -3.63 -30.42 -4.33
CA LYS A 43 -3.56 -31.03 -3.00
C LYS A 43 -3.99 -30.05 -1.91
N VAL A 44 -3.71 -28.77 -2.08
CA VAL A 44 -4.12 -27.70 -1.15
C VAL A 44 -4.95 -26.68 -1.91
N PHE A 45 -6.06 -26.25 -1.32
CA PHE A 45 -7.00 -25.32 -1.93
C PHE A 45 -7.64 -24.42 -0.88
N ASP A 46 -7.72 -23.11 -1.14
CA ASP A 46 -8.54 -22.18 -0.37
C ASP A 46 -9.65 -21.65 -1.29
N PRO A 47 -10.91 -22.08 -1.11
CA PRO A 47 -12.01 -21.66 -1.97
C PRO A 47 -12.44 -20.21 -1.75
N LYS A 48 -12.04 -19.60 -0.63
CA LYS A 48 -12.36 -18.24 -0.23
C LYS A 48 -11.30 -17.23 -0.70
N MET A 49 -10.25 -17.68 -1.40
CA MET A 49 -9.23 -16.80 -1.95
C MET A 49 -9.78 -15.93 -3.09
N GLY A 50 -9.27 -14.69 -3.20
CA GLY A 50 -9.74 -13.73 -4.19
C GLY A 50 -9.64 -14.23 -5.64
N GLY A 51 -10.64 -13.89 -6.46
CA GLY A 51 -10.65 -14.16 -7.90
C GLY A 51 -11.64 -15.23 -8.39
N GLY A 52 -12.52 -15.75 -7.53
CA GLY A 52 -13.50 -16.77 -7.92
C GLY A 52 -12.82 -18.10 -8.26
N VAL A 53 -11.96 -18.56 -7.37
CA VAL A 53 -11.08 -19.70 -7.59
C VAL A 53 -11.84 -21.03 -7.61
N THR A 54 -11.36 -21.97 -8.43
CA THR A 54 -11.87 -23.35 -8.49
C THR A 54 -10.71 -24.33 -8.43
N ALA A 55 -10.97 -25.52 -7.90
CA ALA A 55 -10.09 -26.67 -7.99
C ALA A 55 -10.41 -27.47 -9.27
N ASP A 56 -9.45 -27.56 -10.18
CA ASP A 56 -9.55 -28.36 -11.40
C ASP A 56 -9.29 -29.84 -11.08
N ILE A 57 -10.30 -30.69 -11.30
CA ILE A 57 -10.26 -32.13 -11.05
C ILE A 57 -10.17 -32.84 -12.40
N SER A 58 -9.01 -33.42 -12.68
CA SER A 58 -8.73 -34.13 -13.94
C SER A 58 -8.83 -35.63 -13.76
N TYR A 59 -9.52 -36.31 -14.68
CA TYR A 59 -9.62 -37.77 -14.69
C TYR A 59 -9.69 -38.35 -16.10
N ARG A 60 -9.49 -39.67 -16.20
CA ARG A 60 -9.64 -40.41 -17.45
C ARG A 60 -10.15 -41.81 -17.15
N VAL A 61 -11.19 -42.25 -17.84
CA VAL A 61 -11.67 -43.64 -17.81
C VAL A 61 -11.21 -44.36 -19.09
N ASN A 62 -10.87 -45.63 -19.01
CA ASN A 62 -10.37 -46.45 -20.14
C ASN A 62 -11.15 -47.78 -20.22
N PRO A 63 -11.19 -48.45 -21.39
CA PRO A 63 -10.50 -48.13 -22.64
C PRO A 63 -11.25 -47.14 -23.55
N LEU A 64 -10.54 -46.65 -24.57
CA LEU A 64 -11.13 -45.86 -25.66
C LEU A 64 -12.24 -46.65 -26.36
N GLY A 65 -13.37 -45.99 -26.63
CA GLY A 65 -14.51 -46.60 -27.34
C GLY A 65 -15.54 -47.28 -26.44
N THR A 66 -15.27 -47.36 -25.13
CA THR A 66 -16.24 -47.77 -24.11
C THR A 66 -16.90 -46.53 -23.50
N THR A 67 -18.16 -46.60 -23.08
CA THR A 67 -18.85 -45.51 -22.37
C THR A 67 -19.07 -45.91 -20.91
N PHE A 68 -18.86 -44.98 -20.00
CA PHE A 68 -19.01 -45.18 -18.56
C PHE A 68 -20.04 -44.22 -18.00
N ASP A 69 -20.86 -44.66 -17.06
CA ASP A 69 -21.67 -43.76 -16.24
C ASP A 69 -20.78 -43.31 -15.07
N VAL A 70 -20.37 -42.05 -15.10
CA VAL A 70 -19.39 -41.49 -14.18
C VAL A 70 -20.10 -40.68 -13.09
N THR A 71 -19.78 -41.00 -11.84
CA THR A 71 -20.16 -40.24 -10.66
C THR A 71 -18.90 -39.70 -10.01
N LEU A 72 -18.88 -38.41 -9.72
CA LEU A 72 -17.76 -37.71 -9.09
C LEU A 72 -18.29 -36.93 -7.89
N THR A 73 -17.82 -37.30 -6.71
CA THR A 73 -18.29 -36.76 -5.43
C THR A 73 -17.14 -36.24 -4.59
N VAL A 74 -17.40 -35.20 -3.82
CA VAL A 74 -16.52 -34.71 -2.76
C VAL A 74 -17.08 -35.23 -1.43
N VAL A 75 -16.23 -35.84 -0.63
CA VAL A 75 -16.58 -36.46 0.65
C VAL A 75 -15.69 -35.88 1.74
N ASP A 76 -16.28 -35.43 2.84
CA ASP A 76 -15.54 -35.08 4.06
C ASP A 76 -14.86 -36.35 4.60
N ASP A 77 -13.53 -36.32 4.76
CA ASP A 77 -12.79 -37.51 5.17
C ASP A 77 -13.08 -37.93 6.61
N ALA A 78 -13.31 -36.96 7.51
CA ALA A 78 -13.54 -37.22 8.92
C ALA A 78 -14.93 -37.83 9.17
N THR A 79 -15.95 -37.34 8.46
CA THR A 79 -17.34 -37.80 8.65
C THR A 79 -17.78 -38.85 7.63
N SER A 80 -17.04 -39.03 6.53
CA SER A 80 -17.41 -39.85 5.38
C SER A 80 -18.76 -39.45 4.75
N ILE A 81 -19.17 -38.19 4.94
CA ILE A 81 -20.40 -37.64 4.37
C ILE A 81 -20.08 -36.99 3.02
N GLU A 82 -20.90 -37.27 2.01
CA GLU A 82 -20.85 -36.57 0.73
C GLU A 82 -21.25 -35.10 0.93
N VAL A 83 -20.34 -34.18 0.61
CA VAL A 83 -20.58 -32.74 0.74
C VAL A 83 -21.00 -32.11 -0.59
N ARG A 84 -20.58 -32.69 -1.71
CA ARG A 84 -20.88 -32.18 -3.05
C ARG A 84 -20.92 -33.30 -4.08
N ARG A 85 -21.93 -33.28 -4.96
CA ARG A 85 -21.93 -34.09 -6.19
C ARG A 85 -21.59 -33.24 -7.42
N LEU A 86 -20.48 -33.54 -8.08
CA LEU A 86 -20.04 -32.84 -9.29
C LEU A 86 -20.59 -33.49 -10.56
N LEU A 87 -20.63 -34.82 -10.59
CA LEU A 87 -21.23 -35.61 -11.66
C LEU A 87 -22.13 -36.69 -11.05
N ASP A 88 -23.29 -36.92 -11.66
CA ASP A 88 -24.24 -37.96 -11.27
C ASP A 88 -24.54 -38.89 -12.46
N ALA A 89 -23.90 -40.06 -12.48
CA ALA A 89 -24.04 -41.07 -13.54
C ALA A 89 -23.93 -40.49 -14.97
N VAL A 90 -22.99 -39.57 -15.19
CA VAL A 90 -22.82 -38.88 -16.47
C VAL A 90 -22.12 -39.79 -17.49
N SER A 91 -22.81 -40.04 -18.60
CA SER A 91 -22.32 -40.89 -19.68
C SER A 91 -21.07 -40.31 -20.36
N THR A 92 -19.92 -40.94 -20.14
CA THR A 92 -18.60 -40.44 -20.49
C THR A 92 -17.85 -41.42 -21.38
N PRO A 93 -17.44 -41.02 -22.60
CA PRO A 93 -16.59 -41.83 -23.45
C PRO A 93 -15.20 -42.04 -22.84
N GLY A 94 -14.78 -43.30 -22.78
CA GLY A 94 -13.44 -43.71 -22.38
C GLY A 94 -12.35 -43.23 -23.34
N GLY A 95 -11.13 -43.18 -22.83
CA GLY A 95 -9.91 -42.80 -23.54
C GLY A 95 -9.61 -41.31 -23.56
N THR A 96 -10.53 -40.44 -23.12
CA THR A 96 -10.37 -38.97 -23.11
C THR A 96 -10.19 -38.44 -21.69
N THR A 97 -9.25 -37.51 -21.50
CA THR A 97 -9.10 -36.78 -20.23
C THR A 97 -10.22 -35.75 -20.10
N ARG A 98 -10.85 -35.70 -18.93
CA ARG A 98 -11.89 -34.76 -18.54
C ARG A 98 -11.41 -33.90 -17.40
N VAL A 99 -11.95 -32.70 -17.30
CA VAL A 99 -11.69 -31.76 -16.20
C VAL A 99 -13.05 -31.27 -15.72
N GLU A 100 -13.31 -31.46 -14.44
CA GLU A 100 -14.43 -30.85 -13.73
C GLU A 100 -13.87 -29.81 -12.77
N VAL A 101 -14.72 -28.90 -12.30
CA VAL A 101 -14.34 -27.85 -11.38
C VAL A 101 -15.14 -27.96 -10.09
N TRP A 102 -14.47 -27.72 -8.97
CA TRP A 102 -15.13 -27.56 -7.67
C TRP A 102 -14.77 -26.20 -7.07
N ASP A 103 -15.78 -25.47 -6.61
CA ASP A 103 -15.66 -24.14 -6.01
C ASP A 103 -15.49 -24.17 -4.48
N GLY A 104 -15.29 -25.37 -3.90
CA GLY A 104 -15.17 -25.55 -2.45
C GLY A 104 -16.49 -25.44 -1.70
N LYS A 105 -17.63 -25.47 -2.39
CA LYS A 105 -18.96 -25.39 -1.77
C LYS A 105 -19.63 -26.75 -1.67
N ASN A 106 -20.52 -26.88 -0.70
CA ASN A 106 -21.41 -28.03 -0.55
C ASN A 106 -22.61 -27.95 -1.54
N ASP A 107 -23.54 -28.91 -1.48
CA ASP A 107 -24.77 -28.89 -2.30
C ASP A 107 -25.76 -27.76 -1.93
N SER A 108 -25.67 -27.21 -0.72
CA SER A 108 -26.47 -26.05 -0.27
C SER A 108 -25.93 -24.72 -0.79
N GLY A 109 -24.70 -24.68 -1.28
CA GLY A 109 -24.02 -23.48 -1.78
C GLY A 109 -23.13 -22.77 -0.75
N ASP A 110 -22.97 -23.35 0.44
CA ASP A 110 -22.11 -22.85 1.51
C ASP A 110 -20.68 -23.35 1.31
N PHE A 111 -19.68 -22.55 1.66
CA PHE A 111 -18.29 -23.01 1.68
C PHE A 111 -18.09 -24.11 2.72
N VAL A 112 -17.35 -25.16 2.37
CA VAL A 112 -16.99 -26.20 3.34
C VAL A 112 -15.91 -25.69 4.30
N ASP A 113 -15.90 -26.21 5.53
CA ASP A 113 -14.90 -25.81 6.53
C ASP A 113 -13.50 -26.32 6.17
N PRO A 114 -12.42 -25.64 6.61
CA PRO A 114 -11.05 -26.14 6.46
C PRO A 114 -10.88 -27.55 7.03
N GLY A 115 -10.22 -28.42 6.28
CA GLY A 115 -10.11 -29.84 6.61
C GLY A 115 -9.69 -30.71 5.43
N THR A 116 -9.73 -32.03 5.63
CA THR A 116 -9.36 -33.02 4.61
C THR A 116 -10.61 -33.55 3.91
N TYR A 117 -10.59 -33.54 2.58
CA TYR A 117 -11.67 -34.06 1.75
C TYR A 117 -11.13 -35.07 0.74
N LYS A 118 -11.96 -36.05 0.40
CA LYS A 118 -11.72 -37.03 -0.66
C LYS A 118 -12.52 -36.67 -1.90
N ILE A 119 -11.84 -36.66 -3.04
CA ILE A 119 -12.47 -36.68 -4.34
C ILE A 119 -12.60 -38.14 -4.75
N VAL A 120 -13.85 -38.63 -4.82
CA VAL A 120 -14.15 -40.03 -5.16
C VAL A 120 -14.76 -40.07 -6.56
N LEU A 121 -14.09 -40.77 -7.46
CA LEU A 121 -14.56 -41.01 -8.81
C LEU A 121 -15.01 -42.46 -8.92
N ASN A 122 -16.26 -42.69 -9.30
CA ASN A 122 -16.81 -44.00 -9.64
C ASN A 122 -17.21 -44.01 -11.11
N ALA A 123 -16.82 -45.05 -11.84
CA ALA A 123 -17.18 -45.24 -13.24
C ALA A 123 -17.76 -46.63 -13.45
N VAL A 124 -19.02 -46.68 -13.89
CA VAL A 124 -19.75 -47.94 -14.10
C VAL A 124 -19.89 -48.20 -15.60
N ASN A 125 -19.50 -49.39 -16.05
CA ASN A 125 -19.81 -49.91 -17.37
C ASN A 125 -20.68 -51.16 -17.20
N ALA A 126 -22.00 -51.00 -17.32
CA ALA A 126 -22.94 -52.09 -17.18
C ALA A 126 -22.75 -53.14 -18.30
N PRO A 127 -22.84 -54.45 -18.00
CA PRO A 127 -23.30 -55.03 -16.73
C PRO A 127 -22.17 -55.47 -15.77
N SER A 128 -20.91 -55.09 -15.96
CA SER A 128 -19.81 -55.90 -15.40
C SER A 128 -18.63 -55.18 -14.76
N TYR A 129 -18.52 -53.85 -14.86
CA TYR A 129 -17.36 -53.16 -14.30
C TYR A 129 -17.80 -51.95 -13.48
N ASP A 130 -17.35 -51.96 -12.23
CA ASP A 130 -17.39 -50.87 -11.27
C ASP A 130 -15.93 -50.61 -10.91
N ILE A 131 -15.41 -49.45 -11.33
CA ILE A 131 -14.03 -49.03 -11.07
C ILE A 131 -14.07 -47.69 -10.35
N TRP A 132 -13.26 -47.57 -9.31
CA TRP A 132 -13.20 -46.37 -8.50
C TRP A 132 -11.75 -45.99 -8.19
N GLU A 133 -11.53 -44.70 -7.98
CA GLU A 133 -10.27 -44.11 -7.52
C GLU A 133 -10.62 -42.95 -6.59
N GLU A 134 -9.66 -42.62 -5.73
CA GLU A 134 -9.75 -41.45 -4.86
C GLU A 134 -8.46 -40.63 -4.88
N THR A 135 -8.61 -39.35 -4.60
CA THR A 135 -7.48 -38.47 -4.27
C THR A 135 -7.91 -37.50 -3.18
N TYR A 136 -6.94 -36.90 -2.50
CA TYR A 136 -7.17 -36.02 -1.36
C TYR A 136 -6.95 -34.57 -1.76
N ILE A 137 -7.79 -33.71 -1.20
CA ILE A 137 -7.67 -32.25 -1.24
C ILE A 137 -7.80 -31.70 0.19
N PHE A 138 -6.86 -30.86 0.59
CA PHE A 138 -6.85 -30.17 1.86
C PHE A 138 -7.43 -28.78 1.64
N ILE A 139 -8.61 -28.53 2.22
CA ILE A 139 -9.20 -27.21 2.27
C ILE A 139 -8.53 -26.44 3.41
N VAL A 140 -7.98 -25.29 3.07
CA VAL A 140 -7.34 -24.36 4.01
C VAL A 140 -7.99 -22.99 3.88
N ARG A 141 -7.82 -22.14 4.90
CA ARG A 141 -8.13 -20.72 4.82
C ARG A 141 -6.85 -19.91 4.96
N LEU A 142 -6.46 -19.20 3.91
CA LEU A 142 -5.25 -18.39 3.85
C LEU A 142 -5.63 -16.92 3.81
N GLY A 143 -4.92 -16.09 4.58
CA GLY A 143 -5.19 -14.67 4.61
C GLY A 143 -4.14 -13.88 5.36
N ILE A 144 -4.10 -12.59 5.04
CA ILE A 144 -3.23 -11.60 5.68
C ILE A 144 -4.14 -10.71 6.48
N VAL A 145 -3.85 -10.57 7.78
CA VAL A 145 -4.60 -9.73 8.73
C VAL A 145 -3.88 -8.43 9.06
N GLY A 146 -2.58 -8.34 8.77
CA GLY A 146 -1.82 -7.13 8.98
C GLY A 146 -0.70 -6.95 7.97
N ILE A 147 -0.43 -5.71 7.58
CA ILE A 147 0.76 -5.31 6.81
C ILE A 147 1.37 -4.10 7.50
N GLN A 148 2.55 -4.30 8.10
CA GLN A 148 3.35 -3.25 8.69
C GLN A 148 4.48 -2.85 7.74
N PHE A 149 4.54 -1.59 7.36
CA PHE A 149 5.66 -1.00 6.64
C PHE A 149 6.74 -0.59 7.64
N VAL A 150 7.97 -0.96 7.36
CA VAL A 150 9.09 -0.71 8.27
C VAL A 150 10.27 -0.13 7.52
N ASP A 151 11.19 0.48 8.28
CA ASP A 151 12.50 0.83 7.79
C ASP A 151 13.25 -0.44 7.33
N ASN A 152 13.99 -0.35 6.23
CA ASN A 152 14.79 -1.46 5.71
C ASN A 152 16.05 -1.77 6.54
N GLY A 153 16.21 -1.16 7.72
CA GLY A 153 17.32 -1.35 8.64
C GLY A 153 18.51 -0.44 8.36
N LEU A 154 18.42 0.44 7.35
CA LEU A 154 19.41 1.48 7.10
C LEU A 154 19.12 2.77 7.89
N GLY A 155 17.94 2.87 8.50
CA GLY A 155 17.53 4.03 9.29
C GLY A 155 17.11 5.21 8.42
N GLY A 156 16.08 5.93 8.85
CA GLY A 156 15.58 7.12 8.17
C GLY A 156 15.07 6.83 6.76
N THR A 157 14.33 5.74 6.59
CA THR A 157 13.65 5.46 5.32
C THR A 157 12.13 5.51 5.42
N GLU A 158 11.54 5.09 6.54
CA GLU A 158 10.10 5.14 6.85
C GLU A 158 9.87 6.14 8.01
N TYR A 159 8.74 6.84 7.98
CA TYR A 159 8.36 7.83 9.00
C TYR A 159 6.89 7.71 9.39
N GLN A 160 6.66 7.40 10.67
CA GLN A 160 5.36 7.47 11.33
C GLN A 160 4.68 8.82 11.06
N MET A 161 3.42 8.79 10.66
CA MET A 161 2.62 9.98 10.37
C MET A 161 1.55 10.21 11.45
N MET A 162 0.90 11.37 11.41
CA MET A 162 -0.27 11.64 12.22
C MET A 162 -1.36 12.40 11.47
N TYR A 163 -2.60 12.19 11.90
CA TYR A 163 -3.77 12.89 11.42
C TYR A 163 -4.08 14.09 12.30
N HIS A 164 -4.57 15.15 11.66
CA HIS A 164 -5.43 16.12 12.33
C HIS A 164 -6.77 15.44 12.66
N ILE A 165 -7.44 15.77 13.77
CA ILE A 165 -8.80 15.30 14.06
C ILE A 165 -9.75 16.48 14.15
N ARG A 166 -10.75 16.50 13.27
CA ARG A 166 -11.84 17.47 13.31
C ARG A 166 -12.92 17.02 14.31
N ASN A 167 -13.44 17.94 15.12
CA ASN A 167 -14.61 17.80 16.04
C ASN A 167 -14.34 17.40 17.50
N THR A 168 -13.12 17.01 17.86
CA THR A 168 -12.67 17.08 19.26
C THR A 168 -12.09 18.49 19.48
N SER A 169 -11.89 18.96 20.70
CA SER A 169 -11.41 20.34 20.97
C SER A 169 -10.24 20.78 20.07
N LYS A 170 -10.05 22.10 19.85
CA LYS A 170 -8.81 22.64 19.24
C LYS A 170 -7.58 21.94 19.85
N TYR A 171 -6.57 21.63 19.03
CA TYR A 171 -5.33 20.92 19.39
C TYR A 171 -5.40 19.38 19.52
N THR A 172 -6.22 18.70 18.73
CA THR A 172 -6.26 17.23 18.72
C THR A 172 -5.62 16.65 17.45
N TYR A 173 -4.77 15.66 17.68
CA TYR A 173 -4.11 14.87 16.65
C TYR A 173 -4.23 13.37 16.99
N TYR A 174 -4.13 12.53 15.97
CA TYR A 174 -4.02 11.08 16.11
C TYR A 174 -2.71 10.62 15.48
N ALA A 175 -1.79 10.15 16.32
CA ALA A 175 -0.58 9.50 15.82
C ALA A 175 -0.90 8.09 15.38
N ILE A 176 -0.57 7.75 14.14
CA ILE A 176 -0.67 6.36 13.67
C ILE A 176 0.32 5.55 14.50
N PRO A 177 -0.09 4.53 15.27
CA PRO A 177 0.82 3.83 16.18
C PRO A 177 1.97 3.14 15.45
N ASP A 178 3.19 3.25 15.99
CA ASP A 178 4.42 2.64 15.41
C ASP A 178 4.54 1.13 15.69
N ASN A 179 3.71 0.64 16.60
CA ASN A 179 3.65 -0.75 17.04
C ASN A 179 2.46 -1.53 16.47
N GLN A 180 1.75 -0.93 15.52
CA GLN A 180 0.63 -1.54 14.81
C GLN A 180 0.93 -1.58 13.30
N PRO A 181 0.36 -2.52 12.55
CA PRO A 181 0.45 -2.48 11.10
C PRO A 181 -0.26 -1.23 10.57
N GLU A 182 0.14 -0.67 9.43
CA GLU A 182 -0.57 0.45 8.78
C GLU A 182 -1.82 -0.02 8.05
N TRP A 183 -1.90 -1.31 7.73
CA TRP A 183 -3.06 -1.95 7.14
C TRP A 183 -3.47 -3.14 7.99
N SER A 184 -4.74 -3.22 8.36
CA SER A 184 -5.26 -4.30 9.22
C SER A 184 -6.64 -4.75 8.77
N ILE A 185 -6.91 -6.04 8.91
CA ILE A 185 -8.26 -6.59 8.98
C ILE A 185 -8.42 -7.40 10.24
N GLY A 186 -9.52 -7.16 10.95
CA GLY A 186 -9.83 -7.83 12.20
C GLY A 186 -11.33 -8.02 12.40
N PRO A 187 -11.71 -8.81 13.40
CA PRO A 187 -13.10 -9.01 13.78
C PRO A 187 -13.67 -7.78 14.50
N ASN A 188 -14.85 -7.35 14.06
CA ASN A 188 -15.67 -6.40 14.80
C ASN A 188 -16.16 -7.01 16.12
N SER A 189 -16.68 -6.16 17.00
CA SER A 189 -17.35 -6.61 18.22
C SER A 189 -18.48 -7.62 17.92
N GLY A 190 -18.31 -8.87 18.39
CA GLY A 190 -19.25 -9.96 18.19
C GLY A 190 -18.99 -10.86 16.98
N GLU A 191 -17.95 -10.56 16.19
CA GLU A 191 -17.44 -11.48 15.17
C GLU A 191 -16.53 -12.54 15.81
N VAL A 192 -16.57 -13.75 15.24
CA VAL A 192 -15.90 -14.92 15.84
C VAL A 192 -14.55 -15.25 15.21
N ALA A 193 -14.22 -14.67 14.06
CA ALA A 193 -13.01 -15.00 13.31
C ALA A 193 -12.40 -13.79 12.60
N ASP A 194 -11.09 -13.85 12.36
CA ASP A 194 -10.33 -12.75 11.75
C ASP A 194 -10.40 -12.73 10.22
N LEU A 195 -10.37 -13.88 9.54
CA LEU A 195 -10.35 -13.93 8.07
C LEU A 195 -11.70 -13.80 7.38
N ASP A 196 -12.79 -14.11 8.10
CA ASP A 196 -14.15 -14.19 7.57
C ASP A 196 -15.14 -13.50 8.53
N VAL A 197 -16.26 -13.04 8.00
CA VAL A 197 -17.39 -12.53 8.79
C VAL A 197 -18.27 -13.70 9.29
N ASN A 198 -19.17 -13.46 10.25
CA ASN A 198 -19.92 -14.53 10.95
C ASN A 198 -20.77 -15.46 10.07
N ASP A 199 -21.08 -15.07 8.83
CA ASP A 199 -21.80 -15.89 7.84
C ASP A 199 -20.85 -16.71 6.95
N GLY A 200 -19.56 -16.77 7.30
CA GLY A 200 -18.55 -17.51 6.56
C GLY A 200 -18.07 -16.84 5.28
N GLN A 201 -18.56 -15.65 4.91
CA GLN A 201 -18.00 -14.93 3.76
C GLN A 201 -16.62 -14.34 4.08
N PRO A 202 -15.69 -14.27 3.10
CA PRO A 202 -14.39 -13.65 3.30
C PRO A 202 -14.53 -12.19 3.71
N ARG A 203 -13.71 -11.74 4.67
CA ARG A 203 -13.69 -10.34 5.08
C ARG A 203 -13.24 -9.44 3.93
N ALA A 204 -13.92 -8.31 3.76
CA ALA A 204 -13.55 -7.31 2.75
C ALA A 204 -12.21 -6.66 3.10
N LEU A 205 -11.35 -6.45 2.10
CA LEU A 205 -10.08 -5.76 2.29
C LEU A 205 -10.31 -4.25 2.49
N PRO A 206 -9.67 -3.61 3.49
CA PRO A 206 -9.77 -2.18 3.76
C PRO A 206 -9.41 -1.37 2.51
N PRO A 207 -10.31 -0.50 2.04
CA PRO A 207 -10.01 0.37 0.93
C PRO A 207 -8.95 1.40 1.34
N LEU A 208 -8.36 2.09 0.36
CA LEU A 208 -7.53 3.27 0.64
C LEU A 208 -8.36 4.30 1.42
N TRP A 209 -7.83 4.78 2.54
CA TRP A 209 -8.49 5.82 3.30
C TRP A 209 -8.39 7.18 2.60
N PRO A 210 -9.51 7.80 2.17
CA PRO A 210 -9.48 9.02 1.36
C PRO A 210 -9.44 10.30 2.19
N ASN A 211 -9.79 10.23 3.49
CA ASN A 211 -9.90 11.41 4.34
C ASN A 211 -8.54 11.76 4.96
N LEU A 212 -8.08 12.98 4.75
CA LEU A 212 -6.79 13.47 5.25
C LEU A 212 -6.88 14.09 6.65
N ASN A 213 -8.11 14.32 7.14
CA ASN A 213 -8.42 15.11 8.33
C ASN A 213 -8.94 14.26 9.51
N SER A 214 -8.89 12.95 9.38
CA SER A 214 -9.13 12.01 10.47
C SER A 214 -8.51 10.67 10.08
N PRO A 215 -8.12 9.81 11.04
CA PRO A 215 -7.89 8.41 10.73
C PRO A 215 -9.20 7.75 10.25
N PRO A 216 -9.15 6.52 9.68
CA PRO A 216 -10.28 5.62 9.61
C PRO A 216 -11.14 5.69 10.87
N GLN A 217 -12.46 5.76 10.70
CA GLN A 217 -13.40 5.96 11.79
C GLN A 217 -14.33 4.74 11.88
N ASP A 218 -14.47 4.21 13.09
CA ASP A 218 -15.51 3.25 13.42
C ASP A 218 -16.52 3.89 14.36
N ALA A 219 -17.81 3.77 14.03
CA ALA A 219 -18.88 4.27 14.87
C ALA A 219 -19.18 3.34 16.07
N SER A 220 -18.74 2.07 16.03
CA SER A 220 -18.85 1.15 17.17
C SER A 220 -17.75 1.35 18.22
N ASP A 221 -16.57 1.81 17.83
CA ASP A 221 -15.47 2.04 18.76
C ASP A 221 -15.66 3.31 19.62
N PRO A 222 -15.50 3.24 20.97
CA PRO A 222 -15.64 4.41 21.85
C PRO A 222 -14.68 5.57 21.57
N SER A 223 -13.50 5.30 20.99
CA SER A 223 -12.54 6.33 20.56
C SER A 223 -12.95 7.01 19.26
N GLY A 224 -13.88 6.41 18.51
CA GLY A 224 -14.29 6.82 17.16
C GLY A 224 -13.26 6.48 16.09
N VAL A 225 -12.11 5.91 16.45
CA VAL A 225 -11.07 5.46 15.51
C VAL A 225 -11.28 3.98 15.24
N GLU A 226 -11.21 3.62 13.96
CA GLU A 226 -11.24 2.23 13.50
C GLU A 226 -9.91 1.55 13.87
N ASP A 227 -9.99 0.51 14.69
CA ASP A 227 -8.83 -0.20 15.27
C ASP A 227 -8.72 -1.66 14.82
N ASP A 228 -9.65 -2.16 14.01
CA ASP A 228 -9.63 -3.53 13.48
C ASP A 228 -9.52 -3.59 11.95
N CYS A 229 -10.13 -2.65 11.22
CA CYS A 229 -10.26 -2.71 9.75
C CYS A 229 -9.88 -1.39 9.07
N TYR A 230 -8.57 -1.14 8.92
CA TYR A 230 -8.07 0.15 8.47
C TYR A 230 -6.92 0.08 7.46
N ASN A 231 -6.63 1.22 6.83
CA ASN A 231 -5.57 1.42 5.85
C ASN A 231 -5.02 2.85 5.95
N HIS A 232 -3.95 3.02 6.72
CA HIS A 232 -3.26 4.28 6.90
C HIS A 232 -2.26 4.55 5.77
N PRO A 233 -2.03 5.82 5.40
CA PRO A 233 -0.97 6.18 4.48
C PRO A 233 0.39 5.99 5.14
N ILE A 234 1.39 5.72 4.31
CA ILE A 234 2.77 5.51 4.72
C ILE A 234 3.63 6.64 4.17
N CYS A 235 4.66 7.05 4.91
CA CYS A 235 5.61 8.07 4.46
C CYS A 235 7.02 7.47 4.39
N TYR A 236 7.61 7.51 3.20
CA TYR A 236 9.00 7.09 2.97
C TYR A 236 9.85 8.25 2.49
N ARG A 237 11.16 8.21 2.75
CA ARG A 237 12.11 9.02 2.00
C ARG A 237 12.09 8.58 0.53
N ARG A 238 12.17 9.52 -0.41
CA ARG A 238 12.30 9.24 -1.85
C ARG A 238 13.42 8.25 -2.15
N ALA A 239 13.24 7.46 -3.21
CA ALA A 239 14.17 6.39 -3.60
C ALA A 239 14.41 5.28 -2.57
N SER A 240 13.66 5.24 -1.45
CA SER A 240 13.72 4.14 -0.50
C SER A 240 13.23 2.83 -1.12
N VAL A 241 13.74 1.71 -0.61
CA VAL A 241 13.25 0.37 -0.94
C VAL A 241 12.29 -0.05 0.16
N PRO A 242 10.98 -0.18 -0.11
CA PRO A 242 10.01 -0.57 0.91
C PRO A 242 10.33 -1.92 1.51
N LYS A 243 10.11 -2.04 2.81
CA LYS A 243 10.14 -3.30 3.56
C LYS A 243 8.84 -3.39 4.32
N PHE A 244 8.21 -4.56 4.31
CA PHE A 244 6.97 -4.77 5.04
C PHE A 244 6.90 -6.16 5.67
N ILE A 245 6.22 -6.23 6.81
CA ILE A 245 5.98 -7.42 7.61
C ILE A 245 4.49 -7.75 7.48
N LEU A 246 4.19 -8.95 6.99
CA LEU A 246 2.84 -9.48 6.90
C LEU A 246 2.53 -10.28 8.16
N THR A 247 1.30 -10.19 8.66
CA THR A 247 0.76 -11.05 9.71
C THR A 247 -0.36 -11.91 9.11
N LEU A 248 -0.31 -13.23 9.33
CA LEU A 248 -1.31 -14.18 8.82
C LEU A 248 -2.45 -14.39 9.82
N GLY A 249 -3.66 -14.63 9.30
CA GLY A 249 -4.84 -14.89 10.15
C GLY A 249 -4.80 -16.22 10.89
N THR A 250 -5.57 -16.31 11.98
CA THR A 250 -5.63 -17.46 12.88
C THR A 250 -6.81 -18.37 12.65
N ASP A 251 -7.96 -17.82 12.27
CA ASP A 251 -9.21 -18.56 12.19
C ASP A 251 -10.11 -18.07 11.05
N ALA A 252 -11.14 -18.87 10.80
CA ALA A 252 -12.14 -18.65 9.79
C ALA A 252 -13.52 -18.81 10.42
N ALA A 253 -14.55 -18.20 9.83
CA ALA A 253 -15.92 -18.45 10.23
C ALA A 253 -16.49 -19.58 9.38
N SER A 254 -17.16 -20.52 10.02
CA SER A 254 -17.86 -21.61 9.35
C SER A 254 -19.11 -21.07 8.64
N ASP A 255 -19.19 -21.32 7.33
CA ASP A 255 -20.39 -21.06 6.53
C ASP A 255 -21.44 -22.17 6.78
N VAL A 256 -20.97 -23.40 7.01
CA VAL A 256 -21.81 -24.57 7.32
C VAL A 256 -22.48 -24.44 8.71
N THR A 257 -21.78 -23.85 9.67
CA THR A 257 -22.27 -23.60 11.03
C THR A 257 -22.07 -22.11 11.41
N PRO A 258 -22.91 -21.19 10.89
CA PRO A 258 -22.74 -19.75 11.07
C PRO A 258 -22.55 -19.34 12.53
N GLY A 259 -21.68 -18.36 12.76
CA GLY A 259 -21.28 -17.90 14.09
C GLY A 259 -20.33 -18.83 14.85
N THR A 260 -19.70 -19.79 14.16
CA THR A 260 -18.67 -20.67 14.74
C THR A 260 -17.31 -20.38 14.12
N ALA A 261 -16.30 -20.17 14.97
CA ALA A 261 -14.91 -20.10 14.54
C ALA A 261 -14.34 -21.49 14.29
N VAL A 262 -13.59 -21.65 13.21
CA VAL A 262 -12.87 -22.88 12.83
C VAL A 262 -11.42 -22.53 12.51
N GLY A 263 -10.49 -23.45 12.77
CA GLY A 263 -9.08 -23.21 12.47
C GLY A 263 -8.82 -23.17 10.97
N CYS A 264 -7.74 -22.50 10.55
CA CYS A 264 -7.42 -22.31 9.14
C CYS A 264 -7.01 -23.58 8.34
N GLY A 265 -6.89 -24.74 8.99
CA GLY A 265 -6.55 -26.00 8.31
C GLY A 265 -5.08 -26.16 7.90
N TYR A 266 -4.17 -25.26 8.29
CA TYR A 266 -2.73 -25.36 8.06
C TYR A 266 -1.91 -25.11 9.35
N PRO A 267 -0.66 -25.59 9.47
CA PRO A 267 0.15 -26.31 8.47
C PRO A 267 -0.42 -27.66 8.02
N VAL A 268 -0.16 -28.05 6.76
CA VAL A 268 -0.61 -29.34 6.21
C VAL A 268 0.55 -30.34 6.24
N ALA A 269 0.36 -31.47 6.92
CA ALA A 269 1.42 -32.45 7.12
C ALA A 269 1.98 -32.97 5.77
N GLY A 270 3.29 -32.76 5.56
CA GLY A 270 3.99 -33.20 4.33
C GLY A 270 3.75 -32.30 3.11
N LEU A 271 2.98 -31.21 3.25
CA LEU A 271 2.74 -30.21 2.22
C LEU A 271 3.03 -28.80 2.77
N PRO A 272 4.30 -28.45 3.06
CA PRO A 272 4.66 -27.12 3.53
C PRO A 272 4.07 -26.03 2.64
N ILE A 273 3.47 -24.99 3.23
CA ILE A 273 2.87 -23.87 2.49
C ILE A 273 3.79 -22.65 2.63
N ARG A 274 3.96 -21.87 1.56
CA ARG A 274 4.65 -20.58 1.60
C ARG A 274 3.80 -19.48 0.99
N ILE A 275 4.11 -18.25 1.37
CA ILE A 275 3.61 -17.03 0.75
C ILE A 275 4.68 -16.40 -0.16
N ILE A 276 4.25 -15.86 -1.29
CA ILE A 276 5.07 -15.14 -2.26
C ILE A 276 4.47 -13.75 -2.46
N SER A 277 5.28 -12.71 -2.34
CA SER A 277 4.92 -11.36 -2.80
C SER A 277 5.52 -11.12 -4.19
N LEU A 278 4.68 -10.83 -5.18
CA LEU A 278 5.13 -10.61 -6.55
C LEU A 278 5.90 -9.31 -6.69
N GLY A 279 7.18 -9.41 -7.06
CA GLY A 279 8.05 -8.25 -7.22
C GLY A 279 8.87 -7.91 -5.98
N ASP A 280 8.80 -8.73 -4.92
CA ASP A 280 9.54 -8.53 -3.69
C ASP A 280 10.35 -9.78 -3.32
N THR A 281 11.38 -9.61 -2.50
CA THR A 281 12.23 -10.69 -2.00
C THR A 281 11.92 -10.93 -0.51
N PRO A 282 11.56 -12.17 -0.11
CA PRO A 282 11.41 -12.51 1.30
C PRO A 282 12.76 -12.37 2.03
N GLU A 283 12.74 -11.75 3.20
CA GLU A 283 13.91 -11.73 4.09
C GLU A 283 14.04 -13.11 4.76
N VAL A 284 15.23 -13.70 4.70
CA VAL A 284 15.50 -15.00 5.31
C VAL A 284 15.52 -14.84 6.84
N PRO A 285 14.93 -15.77 7.61
CA PRO A 285 14.38 -17.07 7.20
C PRO A 285 12.90 -16.98 6.81
N GLY A 286 12.48 -17.52 5.65
CA GLY A 286 11.06 -17.48 5.29
C GLY A 286 10.67 -17.77 3.84
N ALA A 287 11.56 -17.55 2.86
CA ALA A 287 11.25 -17.76 1.43
C ALA A 287 10.78 -19.19 1.06
N ASN A 288 11.09 -20.16 1.92
CA ASN A 288 10.85 -21.59 1.74
C ASN A 288 10.37 -22.26 3.05
N GLU A 289 9.92 -21.48 4.03
CA GLU A 289 9.46 -22.03 5.30
C GLU A 289 7.96 -22.29 5.26
N ASP A 290 7.54 -23.30 6.01
CA ASP A 290 6.13 -23.63 6.19
C ASP A 290 5.48 -22.54 7.04
N ILE A 291 4.53 -21.81 6.47
CA ILE A 291 3.80 -20.78 7.19
C ILE A 291 2.87 -21.40 8.22
N ALA A 292 2.62 -20.66 9.30
CA ALA A 292 1.68 -21.05 10.35
C ALA A 292 0.64 -19.95 10.59
N PRO A 293 -0.56 -20.29 11.08
CA PRO A 293 -1.53 -19.29 11.55
C PRO A 293 -0.90 -18.36 12.58
N ALA A 294 -1.27 -17.08 12.58
CA ALA A 294 -0.61 -15.98 13.32
C ALA A 294 0.86 -15.70 12.94
N GLY A 295 1.44 -16.43 11.99
CA GLY A 295 2.84 -16.27 11.60
C GLY A 295 3.10 -14.93 10.93
N THR A 296 4.33 -14.43 11.05
CA THR A 296 4.78 -13.20 10.39
C THR A 296 5.78 -13.48 9.28
N MET A 297 5.68 -12.74 8.17
CA MET A 297 6.58 -12.88 7.03
C MET A 297 7.10 -11.52 6.57
N THR A 298 8.40 -11.39 6.39
CA THR A 298 9.02 -10.11 6.00
C THR A 298 9.43 -10.13 4.53
N PHE A 299 9.07 -9.07 3.81
CA PHE A 299 9.44 -8.86 2.40
C PHE A 299 10.14 -7.52 2.22
N VAL A 300 11.11 -7.50 1.31
CA VAL A 300 11.79 -6.29 0.84
C VAL A 300 11.50 -6.14 -0.64
N SER A 301 11.02 -4.98 -1.07
CA SER A 301 10.70 -4.77 -2.46
C SER A 301 11.93 -4.86 -3.36
N ASN A 302 11.78 -5.41 -4.57
CA ASN A 302 12.88 -5.42 -5.54
C ASN A 302 13.07 -4.07 -6.23
N GLY A 303 12.06 -3.19 -6.16
CA GLY A 303 12.08 -1.84 -6.70
C GLY A 303 12.27 -0.78 -5.61
N SER A 304 12.84 0.35 -6.00
CA SER A 304 12.79 1.56 -5.18
C SER A 304 11.54 2.38 -5.49
N LEU A 305 11.07 3.10 -4.48
CA LEU A 305 10.07 4.15 -4.65
C LEU A 305 10.61 5.27 -5.57
N PRO A 306 9.73 6.09 -6.16
CA PRO A 306 10.15 7.20 -6.99
C PRO A 306 11.19 8.10 -6.31
N ASN A 307 12.20 8.51 -7.07
CA ASN A 307 13.17 9.51 -6.63
C ASN A 307 12.56 10.91 -6.83
N GLY A 308 11.67 11.32 -5.93
CA GLY A 308 11.04 12.65 -5.90
C GLY A 308 9.91 12.71 -4.87
N LEU A 309 9.18 13.82 -4.81
CA LEU A 309 8.04 13.97 -3.92
C LEU A 309 6.77 13.56 -4.67
N TYR A 310 6.19 12.42 -4.30
CA TYR A 310 5.03 11.85 -4.98
C TYR A 310 4.07 11.20 -3.99
N LYS A 311 2.79 11.20 -4.35
CA LYS A 311 1.76 10.36 -3.76
C LYS A 311 1.52 9.21 -4.73
N THR A 312 1.82 8.00 -4.32
CA THR A 312 1.68 6.81 -5.15
C THR A 312 0.79 5.79 -4.48
N THR A 313 0.01 5.06 -5.28
CA THR A 313 -0.62 3.83 -4.83
C THR A 313 0.26 2.66 -5.23
N ILE A 314 0.63 1.82 -4.27
CA ILE A 314 1.22 0.51 -4.55
C ILE A 314 0.18 -0.57 -4.33
N SER A 315 0.29 -1.68 -5.08
CA SER A 315 -0.63 -2.80 -4.96
C SER A 315 0.10 -4.15 -4.87
N PRO A 316 0.72 -4.46 -3.71
CA PRO A 316 1.35 -5.76 -3.48
C PRO A 316 0.38 -6.90 -3.77
N THR A 317 0.86 -7.90 -4.50
CA THR A 317 0.09 -9.09 -4.87
C THR A 317 0.72 -10.31 -4.22
N PHE A 318 -0.05 -10.98 -3.39
CA PHE A 318 0.38 -12.14 -2.63
C PHE A 318 -0.22 -13.42 -3.21
N ARG A 319 0.62 -14.44 -3.37
CA ARG A 319 0.23 -15.79 -3.79
C ARG A 319 0.72 -16.80 -2.80
N PHE A 320 0.10 -17.97 -2.80
CA PHE A 320 0.50 -19.08 -1.95
C PHE A 320 0.88 -20.29 -2.79
N GLU A 321 1.83 -21.06 -2.29
CA GLU A 321 2.26 -22.32 -2.91
C GLU A 321 2.43 -23.38 -1.84
N TYR A 322 2.21 -24.65 -2.19
CA TYR A 322 2.53 -25.78 -1.33
C TYR A 322 3.68 -26.61 -1.94
N ASN A 323 4.52 -27.20 -1.10
CA ASN A 323 5.60 -28.08 -1.55
C ASN A 323 5.12 -29.53 -1.61
N ASP A 324 5.13 -30.12 -2.80
CA ASP A 324 4.83 -31.53 -3.03
C ASP A 324 6.10 -32.26 -3.50
N GLY A 325 6.73 -32.99 -2.57
CA GLY A 325 7.91 -33.79 -2.89
C GLY A 325 9.08 -32.97 -3.45
N GLY A 326 9.26 -31.73 -3.00
CA GLY A 326 10.31 -30.81 -3.47
C GLY A 326 9.87 -29.88 -4.60
N THR A 327 8.66 -30.02 -5.14
CA THR A 327 8.11 -29.11 -6.16
C THR A 327 7.13 -28.15 -5.51
N TRP A 328 7.33 -26.85 -5.70
CA TRP A 328 6.34 -25.86 -5.29
C TRP A 328 5.21 -25.77 -6.32
N CYS A 329 3.98 -25.98 -5.87
CA CYS A 329 2.77 -25.94 -6.67
C CYS A 329 1.90 -24.76 -6.23
N PRO A 330 1.30 -24.00 -7.17
CA PRO A 330 0.44 -22.88 -6.84
C PRO A 330 -0.85 -23.35 -6.14
N ILE A 331 -1.24 -22.62 -5.10
CA ILE A 331 -2.61 -22.64 -4.58
C ILE A 331 -3.39 -21.60 -5.40
N PRO A 332 -4.49 -21.97 -6.08
CA PRO A 332 -5.26 -21.03 -6.90
C PRO A 332 -5.71 -19.80 -6.11
N GLY A 333 -5.57 -18.62 -6.73
CA GLY A 333 -5.98 -17.34 -6.15
C GLY A 333 -4.82 -16.41 -5.84
N GLN A 334 -5.17 -15.20 -5.37
CA GLN A 334 -4.22 -14.22 -4.87
C GLN A 334 -4.92 -13.18 -3.99
N ILE A 335 -4.15 -12.52 -3.12
CA ILE A 335 -4.60 -11.37 -2.34
C ILE A 335 -3.91 -10.13 -2.92
N VAL A 336 -4.69 -9.11 -3.26
CA VAL A 336 -4.17 -7.83 -3.74
C VAL A 336 -4.60 -6.76 -2.75
N THR A 337 -3.63 -6.11 -2.12
CA THR A 337 -3.87 -4.96 -1.24
C THR A 337 -3.55 -3.67 -1.98
N ALA A 338 -4.00 -2.52 -1.48
CA ALA A 338 -3.65 -1.22 -2.02
C ALA A 338 -3.22 -0.30 -0.88
N HIS A 339 -2.14 0.45 -1.07
CA HIS A 339 -1.59 1.33 -0.03
C HIS A 339 -1.23 2.69 -0.61
N THR A 340 -1.51 3.76 0.14
CA THR A 340 -1.06 5.12 -0.21
C THR A 340 0.32 5.34 0.38
N ILE A 341 1.31 5.57 -0.49
CA ILE A 341 2.68 5.93 -0.09
C ILE A 341 2.98 7.35 -0.52
N TYR A 342 3.41 8.17 0.44
CA TYR A 342 4.06 9.45 0.20
C TYR A 342 5.58 9.26 0.16
N THR A 343 6.23 9.84 -0.83
CA THR A 343 7.69 10.01 -0.83
C THR A 343 8.06 11.45 -0.48
N ILE A 344 8.98 11.63 0.48
CA ILE A 344 9.48 12.95 0.91
C ILE A 344 10.95 13.16 0.55
N HIS A 345 11.47 14.38 0.67
CA HIS A 345 12.82 14.73 0.22
C HIS A 345 13.91 14.02 1.02
N ASP A 346 13.82 14.14 2.35
CA ASP A 346 14.75 13.58 3.33
C ASP A 346 14.05 13.46 4.70
N THR A 347 14.82 13.17 5.75
CA THR A 347 14.33 13.05 7.13
C THR A 347 13.59 14.32 7.60
N PRO A 348 12.34 14.19 8.09
CA PRO A 348 11.59 15.32 8.63
C PRO A 348 12.40 16.11 9.66
N ALA A 349 12.48 17.41 9.47
CA ALA A 349 13.32 18.33 10.25
C ALA A 349 12.47 19.12 11.28
N LEU A 350 11.56 18.44 12.00
CA LEU A 350 10.55 19.09 12.85
C LEU A 350 11.06 19.51 14.23
N THR A 351 12.15 18.90 14.70
CA THR A 351 12.80 19.19 15.99
C THR A 351 14.31 19.12 15.84
N THR A 352 15.09 19.79 16.69
CA THR A 352 16.57 19.78 16.61
C THR A 352 17.20 18.40 16.81
N SER A 353 16.45 17.45 17.38
CA SER A 353 16.76 16.02 17.39
C SER A 353 15.52 15.27 16.91
N PRO A 354 15.63 14.28 15.99
CA PRO A 354 14.46 13.53 15.53
C PRO A 354 13.72 12.96 16.73
N SER A 355 12.52 13.48 16.99
CA SER A 355 11.64 13.00 18.05
C SER A 355 10.53 12.22 17.36
N PRO A 356 10.49 10.88 17.46
CA PRO A 356 9.42 10.06 16.88
C PRO A 356 8.14 10.17 17.72
N THR A 357 7.88 11.32 18.31
CA THR A 357 6.79 11.52 19.26
C THR A 357 5.94 12.69 18.81
N PRO A 358 4.61 12.56 18.84
CA PRO A 358 3.72 13.69 18.65
C PRO A 358 4.05 14.85 19.61
N PRO A 359 3.83 16.11 19.20
CA PRO A 359 3.30 16.55 17.91
C PRO A 359 4.35 16.68 16.79
N TYR A 360 5.55 16.09 16.95
CA TYR A 360 6.67 16.29 16.03
C TYR A 360 6.79 15.19 14.95
N LEU A 361 5.64 14.77 14.43
CA LEU A 361 5.52 13.82 13.31
C LEU A 361 5.06 14.54 12.03
N PRO A 362 5.37 14.00 10.83
CA PRO A 362 4.72 14.41 9.59
C PRO A 362 3.20 14.33 9.68
N TRP A 363 2.51 15.46 9.45
CA TRP A 363 1.06 15.49 9.37
C TRP A 363 0.60 14.99 8.00
N VAL A 364 -0.32 14.02 7.95
CA VAL A 364 -0.86 13.44 6.70
C VAL A 364 -1.33 14.54 5.73
N ARG A 365 -2.08 15.51 6.24
CA ARG A 365 -2.58 16.65 5.45
C ARG A 365 -1.45 17.52 4.89
N VAL A 366 -0.44 17.84 5.69
CA VAL A 366 0.69 18.70 5.27
C VAL A 366 1.55 17.99 4.24
N VAL A 367 1.86 16.70 4.46
CA VAL A 367 2.59 15.88 3.48
C VAL A 367 1.83 15.82 2.16
N ASP A 368 0.52 15.54 2.18
CA ASP A 368 -0.31 15.50 0.97
C ASP A 368 -0.29 16.83 0.20
N MET A 369 -0.39 17.96 0.90
CA MET A 369 -0.32 19.29 0.30
C MET A 369 1.03 19.57 -0.36
N VAL A 370 2.13 19.39 0.38
CA VAL A 370 3.49 19.69 -0.14
C VAL A 370 3.84 18.77 -1.31
N VAL A 371 3.53 17.48 -1.18
CA VAL A 371 3.71 16.50 -2.26
C VAL A 371 2.86 16.87 -3.48
N GLY A 372 1.62 17.30 -3.27
CA GLY A 372 0.72 17.75 -4.34
C GLY A 372 1.24 18.98 -5.09
N TRP A 373 1.85 19.94 -4.38
CA TRP A 373 2.43 21.14 -5.00
C TRP A 373 3.71 20.85 -5.78
N VAL A 374 4.58 19.99 -5.24
CA VAL A 374 5.89 19.70 -5.82
C VAL A 374 5.79 18.68 -6.95
N ASN A 375 5.16 17.53 -6.69
CA ASN A 375 4.88 16.42 -7.62
C ASN A 375 6.00 16.15 -8.66
N SER A 376 7.25 16.10 -8.21
CA SER A 376 8.43 16.01 -9.08
C SER A 376 9.69 15.60 -8.30
N ASN A 377 10.79 15.36 -9.01
CA ASN A 377 12.12 15.20 -8.42
C ASN A 377 12.81 16.55 -8.17
N ALA A 378 12.13 17.45 -7.46
CA ALA A 378 12.65 18.78 -7.16
C ALA A 378 13.86 18.70 -6.20
N ALA A 379 14.87 19.52 -6.47
CA ALA A 379 15.95 19.78 -5.53
C ALA A 379 15.46 20.61 -4.34
N ALA A 380 16.21 20.62 -3.23
CA ALA A 380 15.81 21.31 -1.99
C ALA A 380 15.41 22.78 -2.21
N GLY A 381 16.19 23.54 -2.99
CA GLY A 381 15.87 24.96 -3.27
C GLY A 381 14.62 25.15 -4.14
N GLN A 382 14.29 24.18 -5.00
CA GLN A 382 13.05 24.21 -5.77
C GLN A 382 11.84 23.91 -4.87
N ILE A 383 11.98 23.00 -3.91
CA ILE A 383 10.93 22.71 -2.92
C ILE A 383 10.70 23.93 -2.03
N ASP A 384 11.76 24.58 -1.55
CA ASP A 384 11.68 25.84 -0.80
C ASP A 384 10.94 26.92 -1.61
N SER A 385 11.31 27.11 -2.88
CA SER A 385 10.62 28.03 -3.79
C SER A 385 9.13 27.75 -3.90
N ILE A 386 8.76 26.48 -4.08
CA ILE A 386 7.36 26.08 -4.19
C ILE A 386 6.63 26.35 -2.88
N VAL A 387 7.15 25.91 -1.73
CA VAL A 387 6.49 26.09 -0.43
C VAL A 387 6.34 27.58 -0.07
N THR A 388 7.40 28.38 -0.28
CA THR A 388 7.39 29.83 -0.03
C THR A 388 6.37 30.54 -0.94
N ASN A 389 6.34 30.20 -2.24
CA ASN A 389 5.37 30.77 -3.17
C ASN A 389 3.93 30.34 -2.87
N GLN A 390 3.69 29.07 -2.52
CA GLN A 390 2.36 28.57 -2.12
C GLN A 390 1.87 29.30 -0.87
N THR A 391 2.76 29.53 0.08
CA THR A 391 2.45 30.32 1.28
C THR A 391 2.05 31.76 0.94
N ASN A 392 2.77 32.40 0.01
CA ASN A 392 2.50 33.78 -0.39
C ASN A 392 1.20 33.93 -1.20
N THR A 393 0.84 32.95 -2.03
CA THR A 393 -0.17 33.14 -3.09
C THR A 393 -1.43 32.28 -2.97
N PHE A 394 -1.36 31.07 -2.42
CA PHE A 394 -2.39 30.05 -2.64
C PHE A 394 -3.43 29.96 -1.53
N PHE A 395 -3.02 30.24 -0.29
CA PHE A 395 -3.89 30.02 0.86
C PHE A 395 -5.00 31.06 1.03
N GLY A 396 -5.02 32.15 0.26
CA GLY A 396 -5.96 33.25 0.49
C GLY A 396 -5.74 33.95 1.83
N LEU A 397 -4.52 33.88 2.36
CA LEU A 397 -4.11 34.55 3.58
C LEU A 397 -4.12 36.06 3.39
N LEU A 398 -4.23 36.80 4.49
CA LEU A 398 -4.11 38.27 4.50
C LEU A 398 -3.11 38.69 5.56
N TYR A 399 -2.03 39.36 5.14
CA TYR A 399 -1.03 39.86 6.05
C TYR A 399 -1.58 41.03 6.88
N ASP A 400 -1.32 41.06 8.18
CA ASP A 400 -1.67 42.21 9.00
C ASP A 400 -0.64 43.33 8.80
N THR A 401 -1.07 44.44 8.20
CA THR A 401 -0.23 45.62 7.96
C THR A 401 -0.36 46.69 9.03
N ALA A 402 -1.17 46.45 10.08
CA ALA A 402 -1.50 47.46 11.08
C ALA A 402 -1.01 47.13 12.50
N THR A 403 -1.24 45.91 13.01
CA THR A 403 -0.95 45.57 14.41
C THR A 403 0.17 44.55 14.60
N GLY A 404 0.32 43.61 13.67
CA GLY A 404 1.41 42.64 13.62
C GLY A 404 1.24 41.48 14.61
N ALA A 405 0.03 41.23 15.10
CA ALA A 405 -0.26 40.09 15.99
C ALA A 405 -0.29 38.77 15.18
N PRO A 406 0.34 37.68 15.69
CA PRO A 406 0.29 36.39 15.01
C PRO A 406 -1.10 35.74 15.16
N GLY A 407 -1.54 35.05 14.11
CA GLY A 407 -2.77 34.26 14.08
C GLY A 407 -2.58 32.79 14.47
N TYR A 408 -1.42 32.21 14.15
CA TYR A 408 -1.14 30.77 14.31
C TYR A 408 0.19 30.49 15.02
N THR A 409 1.03 31.48 15.26
CA THR A 409 2.32 31.31 15.94
C THR A 409 2.27 31.83 17.37
N THR A 410 2.56 30.96 18.33
CA THR A 410 2.67 31.35 19.75
C THR A 410 3.92 32.19 20.02
N PRO A 411 4.00 32.92 21.16
CA PRO A 411 5.20 33.68 21.54
C PRO A 411 6.49 32.84 21.66
N SER A 412 6.37 31.51 21.79
CA SER A 412 7.49 30.57 21.86
C SER A 412 7.87 29.98 20.49
N PHE A 413 7.37 30.54 19.38
CA PHE A 413 7.60 30.05 18.01
C PHE A 413 7.15 28.59 17.81
N VAL A 414 5.95 28.31 18.31
CA VAL A 414 5.20 27.09 18.00
C VAL A 414 4.07 27.44 17.06
N PHE A 415 4.01 26.77 15.91
CA PHE A 415 2.92 26.87 14.95
C PHE A 415 1.73 25.99 15.36
N GLU A 416 0.56 26.58 15.46
CA GLU A 416 -0.70 25.91 15.75
C GLU A 416 -1.24 25.24 14.47
N MET A 417 -0.59 24.15 14.05
CA MET A 417 -0.87 23.42 12.82
C MET A 417 -2.33 22.95 12.76
N SER A 418 -2.87 22.47 13.89
CA SER A 418 -4.28 22.07 13.98
C SER A 418 -5.22 23.22 13.61
N ASN A 419 -5.01 24.42 14.18
CA ASN A 419 -5.85 25.59 13.94
C ASN A 419 -5.72 26.06 12.47
N PHE A 420 -4.51 26.02 11.93
CA PHE A 420 -4.26 26.39 10.54
C PHE A 420 -5.00 25.44 9.55
N ILE A 421 -4.93 24.13 9.77
CA ILE A 421 -5.61 23.15 8.93
C ILE A 421 -7.14 23.33 9.01
N ASP A 422 -7.68 23.55 10.22
CA ASP A 422 -9.11 23.81 10.43
C ASP A 422 -9.59 25.04 9.63
N ASP A 423 -8.85 26.16 9.71
CA ASP A 423 -9.18 27.39 8.99
C ASP A 423 -8.97 27.25 7.47
N TYR A 424 -7.98 26.45 7.02
CA TYR A 424 -7.79 26.13 5.61
C TYR A 424 -9.00 25.39 5.03
N ASP A 425 -9.45 24.33 5.72
CA ASP A 425 -10.56 23.49 5.24
C ASP A 425 -11.92 24.19 5.32
N THR A 426 -12.04 25.23 6.13
CA THR A 426 -13.26 26.06 6.26
C THR A 426 -13.15 27.40 5.55
N SER A 427 -11.99 27.73 4.97
CA SER A 427 -11.70 29.05 4.38
C SER A 427 -11.98 30.22 5.34
N SER A 428 -11.67 30.04 6.63
CA SER A 428 -11.93 31.03 7.69
C SER A 428 -10.68 31.72 8.23
N PHE A 429 -9.65 31.85 7.40
CA PHE A 429 -8.39 32.47 7.80
C PHE A 429 -8.58 33.85 8.43
N GLY A 430 -7.89 34.05 9.56
CA GLY A 430 -7.66 35.37 10.14
C GLY A 430 -6.56 36.13 9.40
N ARG A 431 -6.16 37.28 9.97
CA ARG A 431 -4.92 37.94 9.55
C ARG A 431 -3.71 37.20 10.09
N ILE A 432 -2.64 37.18 9.32
CA ILE A 432 -1.35 36.58 9.70
C ILE A 432 -0.25 37.63 9.78
N ASN A 433 0.82 37.34 10.51
CA ASN A 433 2.00 38.22 10.60
C ASN A 433 3.29 37.52 10.13
N CYS A 434 4.44 38.18 10.30
CA CYS A 434 5.73 37.64 9.90
C CYS A 434 6.09 36.31 10.58
N SER A 435 5.73 36.13 11.85
CA SER A 435 5.98 34.89 12.58
C SER A 435 5.12 33.75 12.06
N ASP A 436 3.89 34.00 11.64
CA ASP A 436 3.03 33.00 11.00
C ASP A 436 3.59 32.55 9.66
N CYS A 437 3.94 33.47 8.74
CA CYS A 437 4.46 33.03 7.44
C CYS A 437 5.82 32.32 7.57
N ALA A 438 6.72 32.79 8.45
CA ALA A 438 7.99 32.10 8.67
C ALA A 438 7.78 30.69 9.26
N CYS A 439 6.90 30.53 10.26
CA CYS A 439 6.59 29.22 10.82
C CYS A 439 5.85 28.31 9.84
N LEU A 440 4.94 28.84 9.03
CA LEU A 440 4.22 28.08 8.01
C LEU A 440 5.19 27.51 6.96
N VAL A 441 6.06 28.35 6.39
CA VAL A 441 7.10 27.88 5.45
C VAL A 441 8.03 26.88 6.14
N SER A 442 8.48 27.17 7.36
CA SER A 442 9.38 26.29 8.12
C SER A 442 8.74 24.92 8.37
N THR A 443 7.53 24.86 8.91
CA THR A 443 6.86 23.60 9.27
C THR A 443 6.51 22.76 8.05
N PHE A 444 6.04 23.38 6.95
CA PHE A 444 5.71 22.65 5.72
C PHE A 444 6.95 22.11 5.02
N ALA A 445 8.02 22.92 4.92
CA ALA A 445 9.28 22.50 4.32
C ALA A 445 10.00 21.44 5.18
N ASN A 446 10.04 21.64 6.50
CA ASN A 446 10.64 20.70 7.45
C ASN A 446 9.90 19.35 7.47
N THR A 447 8.57 19.34 7.30
CA THR A 447 7.75 18.11 7.22
C THR A 447 8.25 17.14 6.14
N VAL A 448 8.72 17.67 5.01
CA VAL A 448 9.24 16.86 3.90
C VAL A 448 10.76 16.75 3.87
N GLY A 449 11.44 17.23 4.92
CA GLY A 449 12.89 17.10 5.10
C GLY A 449 13.75 18.25 4.58
N ILE A 450 13.17 19.43 4.34
CA ILE A 450 13.96 20.64 4.02
C ILE A 450 14.21 21.41 5.32
N ASN A 451 15.45 21.35 5.82
CA ASN A 451 15.84 21.94 7.11
C ASN A 451 15.82 23.47 7.10
N HIS A 452 14.69 24.06 7.47
CA HIS A 452 14.49 25.50 7.67
C HIS A 452 14.64 25.89 9.13
N GLN A 453 15.43 26.92 9.36
CA GLN A 453 15.54 27.63 10.62
C GLN A 453 14.83 28.98 10.53
N LEU A 454 14.21 29.39 11.63
CA LEU A 454 13.60 30.69 11.82
C LEU A 454 14.67 31.71 12.19
N GLN A 455 14.70 32.82 11.45
CA GLN A 455 15.50 33.98 11.78
C GLN A 455 14.60 35.15 12.12
N ARG A 456 14.92 35.83 13.23
CA ARG A 456 14.30 37.11 13.57
C ARG A 456 15.28 38.24 13.31
N LEU A 457 14.83 39.17 12.49
CA LEU A 457 15.51 40.41 12.13
C LEU A 457 15.00 41.54 13.02
N GLY A 458 15.80 42.59 13.24
CA GLY A 458 15.36 43.79 13.95
C GLY A 458 15.42 43.69 15.47
N ILE A 459 16.28 42.83 16.02
CA ILE A 459 16.41 42.65 17.47
C ILE A 459 17.07 43.85 18.17
N SER A 460 17.89 44.62 17.44
CA SER A 460 18.65 45.75 17.99
C SER A 460 17.99 47.09 17.65
N ASN A 461 17.36 47.19 16.48
CA ASN A 461 16.70 48.40 16.00
C ASN A 461 15.49 48.00 15.11
N PRO A 462 14.44 48.85 15.02
CA PRO A 462 13.41 48.69 14.01
C PRO A 462 14.00 48.64 12.59
N ILE A 463 13.29 47.99 11.68
CA ILE A 463 13.67 47.85 10.27
C ILE A 463 12.82 48.84 9.47
N PRO A 464 13.37 49.99 9.04
CA PRO A 464 12.67 50.88 8.13
C PRO A 464 12.37 50.14 6.83
N LEU A 465 11.19 50.34 6.26
CA LEU A 465 10.72 49.57 5.11
C LEU A 465 10.79 50.37 3.82
N ASN A 466 11.20 49.66 2.78
CA ASN A 466 10.93 50.03 1.41
C ASN A 466 9.50 49.63 1.01
N TRP A 467 9.07 50.04 -0.19
CA TRP A 467 7.85 49.55 -0.81
C TRP A 467 7.89 48.02 -0.98
N MET A 468 6.78 47.37 -0.67
CA MET A 468 6.61 45.92 -0.80
C MET A 468 5.15 45.57 -1.07
N ILE A 469 4.91 44.32 -1.47
CA ILE A 469 3.57 43.73 -1.57
C ILE A 469 3.42 42.69 -0.45
N PRO A 470 2.78 43.03 0.67
CA PRO A 470 2.43 42.05 1.69
C PRO A 470 1.38 41.06 1.16
N ILE A 471 1.36 39.82 1.68
CA ILE A 471 0.37 38.80 1.27
C ILE A 471 -1.06 39.37 1.30
N GLY A 472 -1.76 39.28 0.17
CA GLY A 472 -3.17 39.71 0.05
C GLY A 472 -3.38 41.22 -0.16
N TRP A 473 -2.33 41.98 -0.45
CA TRP A 473 -2.42 43.42 -0.69
C TRP A 473 -1.75 43.87 -2.00
N ASP A 474 -1.85 45.18 -2.29
CA ASP A 474 -1.04 45.90 -3.27
C ASP A 474 0.21 46.54 -2.64
N TRP A 475 1.07 47.13 -3.47
CA TRP A 475 2.24 47.93 -3.06
C TRP A 475 1.90 48.91 -1.95
N GLN A 476 2.60 48.79 -0.82
CA GLN A 476 2.46 49.68 0.32
C GLN A 476 3.70 49.66 1.22
N ILE A 477 3.68 50.52 2.24
CA ILE A 477 4.63 50.53 3.35
C ILE A 477 3.85 50.19 4.63
N PRO A 478 3.92 48.93 5.12
CA PRO A 478 3.19 48.49 6.31
C PRO A 478 3.57 49.26 7.58
N PHE A 479 2.70 49.20 8.58
CA PHE A 479 2.94 49.68 9.96
C PHE A 479 3.35 51.14 10.12
N GLY A 480 3.17 51.96 9.08
CA GLY A 480 3.57 53.36 9.10
C GLY A 480 5.05 53.62 8.85
N GLY A 481 5.82 52.61 8.42
CA GLY A 481 7.19 52.82 7.94
C GLY A 481 8.24 51.83 8.42
N ASP A 482 7.96 51.02 9.45
CA ASP A 482 8.95 50.14 10.03
C ASP A 482 8.37 48.82 10.56
N PHE A 483 9.16 47.75 10.48
CA PHE A 483 8.94 46.56 11.30
C PHE A 483 9.68 46.72 12.63
N SER A 484 8.97 46.55 13.75
CA SER A 484 9.63 46.41 15.06
C SER A 484 10.51 45.15 15.14
N PHE A 485 10.18 44.12 14.36
CA PHE A 485 10.98 42.96 14.04
C PHE A 485 10.35 42.25 12.83
N HIS A 486 11.10 41.41 12.14
CA HIS A 486 10.58 40.60 11.04
C HIS A 486 11.11 39.18 11.11
N CYS A 487 10.25 38.19 10.86
CA CYS A 487 10.63 36.78 10.88
C CYS A 487 10.69 36.23 9.46
N VAL A 488 11.76 35.49 9.18
CA VAL A 488 12.01 34.83 7.89
C VAL A 488 12.56 33.43 8.13
N VAL A 489 12.73 32.64 7.07
CA VAL A 489 13.39 31.34 7.15
C VAL A 489 14.69 31.31 6.36
N THR A 490 15.61 30.46 6.81
CA THR A 490 16.92 30.21 6.18
C THR A 490 17.25 28.72 6.21
N ARG A 491 18.04 28.26 5.24
CA ARG A 491 18.57 26.88 5.18
C ARG A 491 20.03 26.77 5.57
N ASP A 492 20.71 27.90 5.68
CA ASP A 492 22.16 28.03 5.72
C ASP A 492 22.60 29.05 6.78
N ASN A 493 21.91 29.03 7.92
CA ASN A 493 22.29 29.82 9.10
C ASN A 493 22.29 31.34 8.85
N GLY A 494 21.44 31.81 7.93
CA GLY A 494 21.19 33.21 7.64
C GLY A 494 21.93 33.76 6.41
N ASP A 495 22.66 32.93 5.66
CA ASP A 495 23.33 33.38 4.42
C ASP A 495 22.30 33.68 3.31
N THR A 496 21.23 32.89 3.23
CA THR A 496 20.08 33.10 2.35
C THR A 496 18.77 33.21 3.14
N VAL A 497 17.80 33.89 2.53
CA VAL A 497 16.48 34.18 3.08
C VAL A 497 15.38 33.75 2.12
N SER A 498 14.43 32.98 2.64
CA SER A 498 13.11 32.80 2.03
C SER A 498 12.08 33.52 2.89
N ASP A 499 11.33 34.43 2.28
CA ASP A 499 10.30 35.24 2.93
C ASP A 499 9.00 35.15 2.14
N ALA A 500 8.01 34.45 2.69
CA ALA A 500 6.70 34.36 2.07
C ALA A 500 5.81 35.57 2.37
N CYS A 501 6.13 36.37 3.39
CA CYS A 501 5.23 37.41 3.89
C CYS A 501 5.08 38.60 2.93
N CYS A 502 6.10 38.85 2.10
CA CYS A 502 6.08 39.96 1.18
C CYS A 502 6.89 39.69 -0.09
N THR A 503 6.45 40.32 -1.17
CA THR A 503 7.23 40.49 -2.40
C THR A 503 7.91 41.85 -2.35
N LEU A 504 9.20 41.90 -2.68
CA LEU A 504 10.04 43.09 -2.64
C LEU A 504 10.16 43.75 -4.01
N ASP A 505 10.59 45.01 -4.04
CA ASP A 505 10.90 45.76 -5.27
C ASP A 505 12.38 45.60 -5.65
N THR A 506 12.67 45.47 -6.93
CA THR A 506 14.04 45.27 -7.48
C THR A 506 14.51 46.38 -8.41
N ASP A 507 13.69 47.38 -8.70
CA ASP A 507 14.05 48.39 -9.70
C ASP A 507 14.99 49.49 -9.20
N GLY A 508 15.26 49.54 -7.89
CA GLY A 508 16.29 50.35 -7.27
C GLY A 508 15.82 51.71 -6.76
N ASP A 509 14.52 52.05 -6.85
CA ASP A 509 13.91 53.23 -6.24
C ASP A 509 12.87 52.83 -5.17
N ASN A 510 13.30 52.00 -4.24
CA ASN A 510 12.40 51.27 -3.34
C ASN A 510 11.98 52.09 -2.09
N GLY A 511 12.51 53.30 -1.88
CA GLY A 511 12.36 54.03 -0.62
C GLY A 511 10.99 54.71 -0.40
N PRO A 512 10.61 55.05 0.86
CA PRO A 512 9.36 55.77 1.16
C PRO A 512 9.22 57.16 0.51
N GLY A 513 10.35 57.75 0.10
CA GLY A 513 10.40 59.04 -0.60
C GLY A 513 10.53 58.92 -2.12
N SER A 514 10.52 57.69 -2.66
CA SER A 514 10.57 57.41 -4.08
C SER A 514 9.35 57.98 -4.80
N SER A 515 9.58 58.55 -5.99
CA SER A 515 8.51 58.98 -6.90
C SER A 515 8.23 57.95 -7.99
N ALA A 516 8.87 56.78 -7.92
CA ALA A 516 8.69 55.71 -8.88
C ALA A 516 7.22 55.25 -8.88
N THR A 517 6.65 55.18 -10.08
CA THR A 517 5.28 54.68 -10.32
C THR A 517 5.29 53.28 -10.93
N VAL A 518 6.47 52.72 -11.12
CA VAL A 518 6.72 51.36 -11.61
C VAL A 518 7.49 50.68 -10.49
N HIS A 519 7.12 49.44 -10.18
CA HIS A 519 7.79 48.58 -9.21
C HIS A 519 7.97 47.21 -9.86
N THR A 520 9.10 46.55 -9.61
CA THR A 520 9.40 45.22 -10.17
C THR A 520 9.38 44.16 -9.07
N PRO A 521 8.31 43.35 -8.99
CA PRO A 521 8.11 42.41 -7.89
C PRO A 521 9.10 41.24 -7.95
N VAL A 522 9.71 40.92 -6.81
CA VAL A 522 10.44 39.67 -6.56
C VAL A 522 9.99 39.04 -5.24
N LEU A 523 9.64 37.75 -5.26
CA LEU A 523 9.43 37.00 -4.02
C LEU A 523 10.79 36.51 -3.52
N PRO A 524 11.19 36.85 -2.27
CA PRO A 524 12.44 36.34 -1.71
C PRO A 524 12.35 34.84 -1.48
N VAL A 525 13.11 34.08 -2.26
CA VAL A 525 13.30 32.65 -2.11
C VAL A 525 14.78 32.38 -2.28
N ASP A 526 15.39 31.77 -1.26
CA ASP A 526 16.83 31.45 -1.27
C ASP A 526 17.68 32.66 -1.65
N MET A 527 17.22 33.86 -1.27
CA MET A 527 17.82 35.13 -1.67
C MET A 527 18.98 35.45 -0.75
N ASP A 528 20.14 35.78 -1.31
CA ASP A 528 21.30 36.26 -0.57
C ASP A 528 20.91 37.36 0.44
N TYR A 529 21.34 37.20 1.69
CA TYR A 529 20.91 38.06 2.80
C TYR A 529 21.23 39.54 2.58
N ALA A 530 22.37 39.87 1.97
CA ALA A 530 22.74 41.25 1.71
C ALA A 530 21.81 41.87 0.66
N THR A 531 21.50 41.11 -0.39
CA THR A 531 20.50 41.48 -1.40
C THR A 531 19.14 41.69 -0.75
N TYR A 532 18.64 40.69 -0.04
CA TYR A 532 17.35 40.75 0.68
C TYR A 532 17.26 41.98 1.59
N SER A 533 18.29 42.22 2.41
CA SER A 533 18.35 43.34 3.34
C SER A 533 18.26 44.69 2.63
N SER A 534 18.90 44.83 1.47
CA SER A 534 18.90 46.07 0.69
C SER A 534 17.55 46.33 -0.01
N LEU A 535 16.85 45.28 -0.42
CA LEU A 535 15.53 45.40 -1.03
C LEU A 535 14.45 45.66 0.03
N LEU A 536 14.57 45.03 1.21
CA LEU A 536 13.63 45.20 2.33
C LEU A 536 13.71 46.60 2.96
N SER A 537 14.91 47.13 3.13
CA SER A 537 15.15 48.32 3.94
C SER A 537 16.07 49.34 3.26
N PRO A 538 15.80 50.66 3.38
CA PRO A 538 16.74 51.69 2.94
C PRO A 538 18.00 51.78 3.82
N SER A 539 18.01 51.10 4.98
CA SER A 539 19.16 51.03 5.88
C SER A 539 19.54 49.57 6.17
N PRO A 540 20.14 48.84 5.22
CA PRO A 540 20.41 47.41 5.34
C PRO A 540 21.43 47.08 6.44
N GLY A 541 21.19 45.98 7.17
CA GLY A 541 22.18 45.33 8.04
C GLY A 541 22.42 45.94 9.43
N SER A 542 21.74 47.02 9.82
CA SER A 542 21.95 47.70 11.11
C SER A 542 21.06 47.21 12.26
N TRP A 543 20.25 46.17 12.03
CA TRP A 543 19.13 45.80 12.91
C TRP A 543 19.37 44.54 13.76
N GLY A 544 20.43 43.78 13.49
CA GLY A 544 20.77 42.53 14.18
C GLY A 544 19.87 41.35 13.82
N THR A 545 20.36 40.13 14.07
CA THR A 545 19.67 38.86 13.80
C THR A 545 19.71 37.94 15.01
N TYR A 546 18.69 37.10 15.16
CA TYR A 546 18.64 36.04 16.17
C TYR A 546 18.06 34.76 15.56
N ASP A 547 18.77 33.65 15.74
CA ASP A 547 18.33 32.31 15.33
C ASP A 547 17.45 31.68 16.41
N PHE A 548 16.19 31.39 16.06
CA PHE A 548 15.25 30.69 16.93
C PHE A 548 15.30 29.16 16.73
N GLY A 549 16.13 28.65 15.82
CA GLY A 549 16.14 27.26 15.43
C GLY A 549 14.91 26.90 14.58
N ARG A 550 14.36 25.70 14.76
CA ARG A 550 13.21 25.23 13.99
C ARG A 550 11.91 25.72 14.63
N CYS A 551 10.90 26.07 13.82
CA CYS A 551 9.57 26.32 14.36
C CYS A 551 9.01 25.01 14.94
N GLY A 552 8.55 25.03 16.19
CA GLY A 552 7.77 23.91 16.74
C GLY A 552 6.40 23.82 16.07
N GLN A 553 5.69 22.72 16.26
CA GLN A 553 4.31 22.57 15.77
C GLN A 553 3.44 21.85 16.80
N HIS A 554 2.15 22.19 16.85
CA HIS A 554 1.16 21.58 17.74
C HIS A 554 -0.22 21.44 17.07
#